data_AF-A0A151RC96-F1
#
_entry.id   AF-A0A151RC96-F1
#
_cell.length_a   1.000
_cell.length_b   1.000
_cell.length_c   1.000
_cell.angle_alpha   90.00
_cell.angle_beta   90.00
_cell.angle_gamma   90.00
#
_symmetry.space_group_name_H-M   'P 1'
#
loop_
_entity.id
_entity.type
_entity.pdbx_description
1 polymer ?
#
loop_
_entity_poly.entity_id
_entity_poly.type
_entity_poly.pdbx_seq_one_letter_code
_entity_poly.pdbx_strand_id
1 'polypeptide(L)'
;EDLMEALMNKGVHLSPTTFEVGDWVKFRRSITTSTHGWQGAKPKSVGFVQSVPDRDNLIVSFCSGEVHVLANEVIKVIPLDRGQHVQLKEDVEEPR
;
A
#
# COMPACT_ATOMS: atom_id res chain seq x y z
N GLU A 1 12.25 17.28 1.68
CA GLU A 1 11.32 17.99 0.77
C GLU A 1 11.96 18.34 -0.59
N ASP A 2 13.28 18.36 -0.70
CA ASP A 2 14.05 18.90 -1.83
C ASP A 2 13.70 18.33 -3.21
N LEU A 3 13.37 17.03 -3.30
CA LEU A 3 13.00 16.42 -4.57
C LEU A 3 11.65 16.93 -5.08
N MET A 4 10.66 17.06 -4.21
CA MET A 4 9.33 17.54 -4.58
C MET A 4 9.40 19.00 -5.04
N GLU A 5 10.17 19.82 -4.32
CA GLU A 5 10.43 21.22 -4.65
C GLU A 5 11.20 21.35 -5.98
N ALA A 6 12.26 20.55 -6.18
CA ALA A 6 13.00 20.53 -7.44
C ALA A 6 12.16 20.11 -8.64
N LEU A 7 11.20 19.19 -8.46
CA LEU A 7 10.25 18.78 -9.49
C LEU A 7 9.26 19.91 -9.81
N MET A 8 8.69 20.57 -8.79
CA MET A 8 7.81 21.72 -8.97
C MET A 8 8.51 22.88 -9.69
N ASN A 9 9.76 23.17 -9.33
CA ASN A 9 10.57 24.20 -10.00
C ASN A 9 10.85 23.87 -11.48
N LYS A 10 10.81 22.59 -11.86
CA LYS A 10 10.89 22.13 -13.25
C LYS A 10 9.53 22.07 -13.96
N GLY A 11 8.48 22.61 -13.34
CA GLY A 11 7.11 22.59 -13.88
C GLY A 11 6.44 21.22 -13.80
N VAL A 12 7.01 20.26 -13.08
CA VAL A 12 6.39 18.94 -12.87
C VAL A 12 5.37 19.04 -11.76
N HIS A 13 4.09 18.86 -12.10
CA HIS A 13 3.00 18.81 -11.14
C HIS A 13 2.70 17.36 -10.77
N LEU A 14 2.97 16.98 -9.52
CA LEU A 14 2.63 15.65 -9.00
C LEU A 14 1.26 15.73 -8.32
N SER A 15 0.29 14.99 -8.83
CA SER A 15 -0.98 14.77 -8.13
C SER A 15 -0.83 13.66 -7.09
N PRO A 16 -1.60 13.71 -5.98
CA PRO A 16 -1.68 12.59 -5.05
C PRO A 16 -2.10 11.31 -5.76
N THR A 17 -1.54 10.17 -5.35
CA THR A 17 -1.95 8.87 -5.85
C THR A 17 -3.43 8.66 -5.58
N THR A 18 -4.21 8.42 -6.64
CA THR A 18 -5.63 8.06 -6.52
C THR A 18 -5.74 6.55 -6.43
N PHE A 19 -6.53 6.06 -5.48
CA PHE A 19 -6.77 4.63 -5.25
C PHE A 19 -8.19 4.25 -5.66
N GLU A 20 -8.34 3.04 -6.20
CA GLU A 20 -9.59 2.47 -6.68
C GLU A 20 -9.76 1.05 -6.13
N VAL A 21 -11.00 0.58 -6.06
CA VAL A 21 -11.31 -0.79 -5.65
C VAL A 21 -10.60 -1.78 -6.57
N GLY A 22 -9.88 -2.74 -5.98
CA GLY A 22 -9.08 -3.73 -6.69
C GLY A 22 -7.60 -3.37 -6.84
N ASP A 23 -7.19 -2.13 -6.55
CA ASP A 23 -5.78 -1.77 -6.51
C ASP A 23 -5.04 -2.60 -5.46
N TRP A 24 -3.92 -3.20 -5.86
CA TRP A 24 -3.03 -3.88 -4.91
C TRP A 24 -2.17 -2.85 -4.21
N VAL A 25 -2.06 -2.98 -2.88
CA VAL A 25 -1.34 -2.03 -2.05
C VAL A 25 -0.50 -2.72 -0.99
N LYS A 26 0.52 -2.00 -0.52
CA LYS A 26 1.28 -2.35 0.68
C LYS A 26 1.57 -1.09 1.49
N PHE A 27 1.86 -1.27 2.77
CA PHE A 27 2.37 -0.18 3.60
C PHE A 27 3.69 0.36 3.05
N ARG A 28 3.86 1.68 3.12
CA ARG A 28 5.15 2.33 2.88
C ARG A 28 6.15 1.85 3.91
N ARG A 29 7.41 1.68 3.50
CA ARG A 29 8.49 1.24 4.40
C ARG A 29 8.74 2.21 5.56
N SER A 30 8.39 3.48 5.39
CA SER A 30 8.53 4.52 6.42
C SER A 30 7.47 4.44 7.52
N ILE A 31 6.42 3.65 7.35
CA ILE A 31 5.37 3.49 8.35
C ILE A 31 5.81 2.49 9.40
N THR A 32 6.20 2.99 10.56
CA THR A 32 6.54 2.19 11.74
C THR A 32 5.32 2.01 12.66
N THR A 33 4.35 2.91 12.58
CA THR A 33 3.08 2.88 13.31
C THR A 33 1.93 3.25 12.38
N SER A 34 0.89 2.42 12.32
CA SER A 34 -0.34 2.72 11.57
C SER A 34 -1.27 3.62 12.41
N THR A 35 -1.88 4.62 11.77
CA THR A 35 -2.80 5.58 12.39
C THR A 35 -3.99 4.87 13.05
N HIS A 36 -4.54 3.85 12.40
CA HIS A 36 -5.64 3.05 12.94
C HIS A 36 -5.17 1.77 13.67
N GLY A 37 -3.87 1.69 13.98
CA GLY A 37 -3.22 0.46 14.41
C GLY A 37 -3.08 -0.56 13.29
N TRP A 38 -2.38 -1.66 13.56
CA TRP A 38 -2.12 -2.68 12.54
C TRP A 38 -3.32 -3.60 12.26
N GLN A 39 -4.27 -3.71 13.19
CA GLN A 39 -5.52 -4.48 13.01
C GLN A 39 -5.27 -5.92 12.47
N GLY A 40 -4.20 -6.58 12.95
CA GLY A 40 -3.82 -7.93 12.51
C GLY A 40 -2.94 -7.99 11.25
N ALA A 41 -2.83 -6.89 10.49
CA ALA A 41 -1.84 -6.76 9.43
C ALA A 41 -0.41 -6.63 10.00
N LYS A 42 0.57 -6.85 9.14
CA LYS A 42 2.00 -6.64 9.40
C LYS A 42 2.57 -5.57 8.44
N PRO A 43 3.66 -4.86 8.78
CA PRO A 43 4.27 -3.86 7.90
C PRO A 43 4.61 -4.36 6.49
N LYS A 44 4.93 -5.66 6.34
CA LYS A 44 5.24 -6.29 5.05
C LYS A 44 4.00 -6.85 4.31
N SER A 45 2.79 -6.65 4.83
CA SER A 45 1.57 -7.21 4.25
C SER A 45 1.25 -6.55 2.92
N VAL A 46 0.70 -7.34 2.02
CA VAL A 46 0.17 -6.91 0.73
C VAL A 46 -1.31 -7.28 0.74
N GLY A 47 -2.15 -6.35 0.30
CA GLY A 47 -3.60 -6.51 0.22
C GLY A 47 -4.14 -5.77 -0.98
N PHE A 48 -5.45 -5.76 -1.14
CA PHE A 48 -6.12 -4.98 -2.18
C PHE A 48 -7.17 -4.05 -1.59
N VAL A 49 -7.37 -2.90 -2.23
CA VAL A 49 -8.38 -1.91 -1.83
C VAL A 49 -9.77 -2.52 -2.04
N GLN A 50 -10.54 -2.62 -0.96
CA GLN A 50 -11.91 -3.12 -0.98
C GLN A 50 -12.93 -1.99 -1.06
N SER A 51 -12.63 -0.85 -0.43
CA SER A 51 -13.45 0.36 -0.55
C SER A 51 -12.61 1.63 -0.36
N VAL A 52 -13.14 2.74 -0.87
CA VAL A 52 -12.55 4.08 -0.78
C VAL A 52 -13.61 5.01 -0.16
N PRO A 53 -13.72 5.04 1.19
CA PRO A 53 -14.70 5.90 1.87
C PRO A 53 -14.55 7.39 1.53
N ASP A 54 -13.32 7.88 1.43
CA ASP A 54 -12.99 9.25 1.04
C ASP A 54 -11.57 9.34 0.46
N ARG A 55 -11.07 10.55 0.22
CA ARG A 55 -9.76 10.80 -0.39
C ARG A 55 -8.58 10.25 0.43
N ASP A 56 -8.68 10.29 1.75
CA ASP A 56 -7.58 9.99 2.66
C ASP A 56 -7.74 8.63 3.33
N ASN A 57 -8.93 8.04 3.33
CA ASN A 57 -9.23 6.78 3.98
C ASN A 57 -9.49 5.65 2.98
N LEU A 58 -8.95 4.47 3.26
CA LEU A 58 -9.14 3.24 2.49
C LEU A 58 -9.50 2.09 3.42
N ILE A 59 -10.29 1.13 2.92
CA ILE A 59 -10.44 -0.19 3.52
C ILE A 59 -9.71 -1.20 2.62
N VAL A 60 -8.74 -1.91 3.19
CA VAL A 60 -7.88 -2.85 2.46
C VAL A 60 -8.06 -4.25 3.03
N SER A 61 -8.32 -5.23 2.16
CA SER A 61 -8.34 -6.64 2.53
C SER A 61 -6.91 -7.18 2.52
N PHE A 62 -6.40 -7.53 3.70
CA PHE A 62 -5.18 -8.32 3.84
C PHE A 62 -5.54 -9.78 4.16
N CYS A 63 -4.58 -10.71 4.10
CA CYS A 63 -4.82 -12.09 4.53
C CYS A 63 -5.24 -12.20 6.01
N SER A 64 -4.98 -11.17 6.83
CA SER A 64 -5.40 -11.09 8.23
C SER A 64 -6.83 -10.59 8.43
N GLY A 65 -7.51 -10.11 7.39
CA GLY A 65 -8.81 -9.45 7.47
C GLY A 65 -8.81 -8.05 6.86
N GLU A 66 -9.95 -7.37 6.99
CA GLU A 66 -10.14 -5.99 6.55
C GLU A 66 -9.48 -5.01 7.52
N VAL A 67 -8.76 -4.02 6.97
CA VAL A 67 -8.02 -3.03 7.75
C VAL A 67 -8.28 -1.63 7.23
N HIS A 68 -8.50 -0.69 8.14
CA HIS A 68 -8.56 0.74 7.84
C HIS A 68 -7.15 1.32 7.72
N VAL A 69 -6.85 1.96 6.60
CA VAL A 69 -5.54 2.58 6.35
C VAL A 69 -5.71 3.98 5.76
N LEU A 70 -4.74 4.86 6.01
CA LEU A 70 -4.69 6.13 5.30
C LEU A 70 -4.06 5.95 3.91
N ALA A 71 -4.53 6.69 2.92
CA ALA A 71 -4.00 6.71 1.56
C ALA A 71 -2.51 7.07 1.52
N ASN A 72 -2.04 7.90 2.46
CA ASN A 72 -0.64 8.28 2.59
C ASN A 72 0.26 7.21 3.27
N GLU A 73 -0.32 6.20 3.93
CA GLU A 73 0.41 5.10 4.59
C GLU A 73 0.74 3.98 3.62
N VAL A 74 0.05 3.91 2.48
CA VAL A 74 0.20 2.84 1.50
C VAL A 74 0.75 3.35 0.16
N ILE A 75 1.20 2.41 -0.65
CA ILE A 75 1.57 2.60 -2.05
C ILE A 75 0.97 1.49 -2.88
N LYS A 76 0.62 1.79 -4.14
CA LYS A 76 0.22 0.77 -5.11
C LYS A 76 1.37 -0.18 -5.38
N VAL A 77 1.04 -1.44 -5.64
CA VAL A 77 1.95 -2.46 -6.15
C VAL A 77 1.34 -3.12 -7.37
N ILE A 78 2.19 -3.68 -8.20
CA ILE A 78 1.76 -4.41 -9.38
C ILE A 78 1.26 -5.79 -8.91
N PRO A 79 0.03 -6.19 -9.24
CA PRO A 79 -0.47 -7.53 -8.95
C PRO A 79 0.36 -8.60 -9.67
N LEU A 80 0.30 -9.82 -9.13
CA LEU A 80 0.86 -10.97 -9.81
C LEU A 80 -0.18 -11.55 -10.78
N ASP A 81 0.26 -11.92 -11.97
CA ASP A 81 -0.56 -12.52 -13.02
C ASP A 81 -0.34 -14.04 -13.12
N ARG A 82 -1.36 -14.72 -13.66
CA ARG A 82 -1.28 -16.16 -13.91
C ARG A 82 -0.11 -16.49 -14.84
N GLY A 83 0.67 -17.49 -14.47
CA GLY A 83 1.85 -17.93 -15.24
C GLY A 83 3.14 -17.20 -14.89
N GLN A 84 3.11 -16.20 -14.00
CA GLN A 84 4.34 -15.61 -13.47
C GLN A 84 5.07 -16.59 -12.55
N HIS A 85 6.39 -16.68 -12.72
CA HIS A 85 7.25 -17.42 -11.82
C HIS A 85 7.57 -16.53 -10.61
N VAL A 86 7.34 -17.06 -9.42
CA VAL A 86 7.57 -16.35 -8.16
C VAL A 86 8.43 -17.18 -7.24
N GLN A 87 9.16 -16.50 -6.36
CA GLN A 87 9.93 -17.13 -5.30
C GLN A 87 9.49 -16.57 -3.97
N LEU A 88 9.38 -17.45 -2.97
CA LEU A 88 9.16 -17.04 -1.60
C LEU A 88 10.35 -16.23 -1.09
N LYS A 89 10.12 -15.26 -0.21
CA LYS A 89 11.22 -14.57 0.45
C LYS A 89 11.98 -15.54 1.35
N GLU A 90 13.29 -15.37 1.46
CA GLU A 90 14.16 -16.22 2.29
C GLU A 90 13.75 -16.25 3.77
N ASP A 91 13.10 -15.18 4.26
CA ASP A 91 12.66 -15.03 5.64
C ASP A 91 11.30 -15.68 5.95
N VAL A 92 10.67 -16.38 4.99
CA VAL A 92 9.39 -17.06 5.22
C VAL A 92 9.64 -18.55 5.43
N GLU A 93 9.41 -18.99 6.67
CA GLU A 93 9.51 -20.40 7.06
C GLU A 93 8.25 -21.19 6.69
N GLU A 94 7.06 -20.61 6.90
CA GLU A 94 5.77 -21.23 6.59
C GLU A 94 4.77 -20.21 6.00
N PRO A 95 3.93 -20.62 5.02
CA PRO A 95 2.79 -19.82 4.58
C PRO A 95 1.83 -19.52 5.74
N ARG A 96 1.22 -18.34 5.71
CA ARG A 96 0.18 -17.95 6.68
C ARG A 96 -1.16 -18.59 6.39
#